data_AF-A0A842NDS4-F1
#
_entry.id   AF-A0A842NDS4-F1
#
_cell.length_a   1.000
_cell.length_b   1.000
_cell.length_c   1.000
_cell.angle_alpha   90.00
_cell.angle_beta   90.00
_cell.angle_gamma   90.00
#
_symmetry.space_group_name_H-M   'P 1'
#
loop_
_entity.id
_entity.type
_entity.pdbx_description
1 polymer ?
#
loop_
_entity_poly.entity_id
_entity_poly.type
_entity_poly.pdbx_seq_one_letter_code
_entity_poly.pdbx_strand_id
1 'polypeptide(L)'
;MLETNNIYLQKPENLGNLLRDKSLTFCIIGIGRVGLPTALSFANAGFQTIGLDINTDLVESINSKKYPLPDEPVFGKIFDTVLSNKKFRATTSLEESIPHSDVIILCLPTPMDDENIPDYSALESVSKTLNKFLSKNSLVIVESTVEPGFIEYEFTTNIEGENKTLLAGKDFGVAVCPENANPGEIYHDFTNLPRLVAGIDEKSFQFTHDIYKYVFNVKLIDMPNCRSANAVKLTTNVFRDINIAFVNELAILYEKLGIDIWTVLDAAKNKYNFQIHLPGPGVGGPCLPVNSYQFLNTERKLGGNILNIIRAARKSNEYMSQHVVNLINTSLKEKNINIEDSIITILGISYKPNVSDVQIAPSKKIISLLEKQASEIRIYDPFFKSTNVFSHNTMKNMNDALMNSDVLVLVTGHDEFRELDLEEIRKIMKNPILIDCQGIIDSKKAKLSGFTFKGIGRGEV
;
A
#
# COMPACT_ATOMS: atom_id res chain seq x y z
N MET A 1 31.72 3.46 -22.85
CA MET A 1 31.16 4.48 -21.93
C MET A 1 29.89 5.01 -22.59
N LEU A 2 28.76 5.00 -21.89
CA LEU A 2 27.53 5.63 -22.38
C LEU A 2 27.71 7.14 -22.20
N GLU A 3 27.72 7.89 -23.31
CA GLU A 3 27.71 9.35 -23.28
C GLU A 3 26.28 9.84 -22.96
N THR A 4 26.15 10.81 -22.05
CA THR A 4 24.85 11.40 -21.68
C THR A 4 24.46 12.50 -22.66
N ASN A 5 23.17 12.57 -22.99
CA ASN A 5 22.63 13.45 -24.03
C ASN A 5 22.34 14.89 -23.56
N ASN A 6 22.57 15.20 -22.27
CA ASN A 6 22.35 16.52 -21.70
C ASN A 6 20.93 17.09 -21.98
N ILE A 7 19.88 16.34 -21.67
CA ILE A 7 18.50 16.59 -22.15
C ILE A 7 17.96 18.00 -21.80
N TYR A 8 18.16 18.48 -20.57
CA TYR A 8 17.68 19.77 -20.08
C TYR A 8 18.35 21.03 -20.69
N LEU A 9 19.39 20.92 -21.53
CA LEU A 9 19.87 22.05 -22.36
C LEU A 9 19.29 22.03 -23.79
N GLN A 10 18.64 20.94 -24.19
CA GLN A 10 18.04 20.83 -25.52
C GLN A 10 16.64 21.44 -25.54
N LYS A 11 16.19 21.91 -26.73
CA LYS A 11 14.81 22.33 -26.96
C LYS A 11 13.88 21.11 -26.82
N PRO A 12 12.62 21.26 -26.35
CA PRO A 12 11.65 20.16 -26.28
C PRO A 12 11.47 19.39 -27.60
N GLU A 13 11.61 20.08 -28.73
CA GLU A 13 11.58 19.49 -30.08
C GLU A 13 12.60 18.37 -30.29
N ASN A 14 13.72 18.37 -29.57
CA ASN A 14 14.74 17.32 -29.66
C ASN A 14 14.40 16.08 -28.84
N LEU A 15 13.55 16.19 -27.81
CA LEU A 15 13.17 15.03 -26.98
C LEU A 15 12.43 13.97 -27.82
N GLY A 16 11.57 14.40 -28.74
CA GLY A 16 10.89 13.49 -29.65
C GLY A 16 11.83 12.66 -30.54
N ASN A 17 12.98 13.23 -30.94
CA ASN A 17 14.02 12.47 -31.64
C ASN A 17 14.70 11.46 -30.70
N LEU A 18 15.10 11.91 -29.51
CA LEU A 18 15.78 11.04 -28.53
C LEU A 18 14.90 9.84 -28.10
N LEU A 19 13.58 10.05 -27.99
CA LEU A 19 12.62 9.00 -27.71
C LEU A 19 12.49 8.00 -28.87
N ARG A 20 12.38 8.49 -30.12
CA ARG A 20 12.29 7.63 -31.32
C ARG A 20 13.57 6.82 -31.54
N ASP A 21 14.72 7.45 -31.36
CA ASP A 21 16.04 6.84 -31.56
C ASP A 21 16.46 5.98 -30.35
N LYS A 22 15.68 6.01 -29.28
CA LYS A 22 15.92 5.27 -28.02
C LYS A 22 17.30 5.56 -27.43
N SER A 23 17.74 6.82 -27.55
CA SER A 23 19.08 7.25 -27.13
C SER A 23 19.15 7.67 -25.67
N LEU A 24 18.01 7.87 -25.00
CA LEU A 24 17.97 8.18 -23.57
C LEU A 24 18.39 6.97 -22.71
N THR A 25 19.15 7.26 -21.66
CA THR A 25 19.51 6.29 -20.61
C THR A 25 18.77 6.59 -19.30
N PHE A 26 18.18 5.56 -18.70
CA PHE A 26 17.40 5.65 -17.47
C PHE A 26 18.12 4.98 -16.30
N CYS A 27 18.06 5.58 -15.12
CA CYS A 27 18.41 4.93 -13.85
C CYS A 27 17.18 4.91 -12.95
N ILE A 28 16.77 3.73 -12.49
CA ILE A 28 15.71 3.57 -11.50
C ILE A 28 16.37 3.24 -10.17
N ILE A 29 16.16 4.09 -9.16
CA ILE A 29 16.70 3.91 -7.82
C ILE A 29 15.62 3.33 -6.91
N GLY A 30 15.91 2.17 -6.34
CA GLY A 30 14.96 1.31 -5.64
C GLY A 30 14.27 0.36 -6.61
N ILE A 31 14.86 -0.82 -6.86
CA ILE A 31 14.33 -1.83 -7.77
C ILE A 31 13.63 -2.96 -7.01
N GLY A 32 12.87 -2.57 -5.99
CA GLY A 32 11.96 -3.46 -5.27
C GLY A 32 10.68 -3.72 -6.06
N ARG A 33 9.58 -3.91 -5.32
CA ARG A 33 8.28 -4.32 -5.85
C ARG A 33 7.73 -3.42 -6.97
N VAL A 34 7.87 -2.11 -6.85
CA VAL A 34 7.38 -1.13 -7.85
C VAL A 34 8.48 -0.77 -8.85
N GLY A 35 9.67 -0.43 -8.36
CA GLY A 35 10.72 0.09 -9.23
C GLY A 35 11.32 -0.92 -10.20
N LEU A 36 11.34 -2.22 -9.90
CA LEU A 36 11.76 -3.22 -10.90
C LEU A 36 10.78 -3.27 -12.08
N PRO A 37 9.45 -3.44 -11.90
CA PRO A 37 8.47 -3.26 -12.97
C PRO A 37 8.60 -1.95 -13.75
N THR A 38 8.83 -0.82 -13.07
CA THR A 38 9.10 0.47 -13.73
C THR A 38 10.32 0.36 -14.63
N ALA A 39 11.46 -0.08 -14.10
CA ALA A 39 12.71 -0.24 -14.86
C ALA A 39 12.55 -1.18 -16.07
N LEU A 40 11.86 -2.31 -15.88
CA LEU A 40 11.58 -3.26 -16.95
C LEU A 40 10.69 -2.67 -18.04
N SER A 41 9.75 -1.79 -17.69
CA SER A 41 8.88 -1.11 -18.67
C SER A 41 9.70 -0.18 -19.57
N PHE A 42 10.60 0.62 -19.00
CA PHE A 42 11.52 1.48 -19.77
C PHE A 42 12.47 0.66 -20.64
N ALA A 43 13.05 -0.42 -20.10
CA ALA A 43 13.93 -1.30 -20.87
C ALA A 43 13.19 -1.99 -22.03
N ASN A 44 11.93 -2.38 -21.82
CA ASN A 44 11.08 -3.02 -22.82
C ASN A 44 10.66 -2.08 -23.95
N ALA A 45 10.48 -0.79 -23.64
CA ALA A 45 10.34 0.26 -24.67
C ALA A 45 11.62 0.43 -25.52
N GLY A 46 12.73 -0.16 -25.07
CA GLY A 46 14.00 -0.32 -25.79
C GLY A 46 15.07 0.68 -25.38
N PHE A 47 14.86 1.43 -24.30
CA PHE A 47 15.87 2.32 -23.73
C PHE A 47 16.95 1.54 -22.98
N GLN A 48 18.12 2.14 -22.81
CA GLN A 48 19.10 1.62 -21.87
C GLN A 48 18.64 1.94 -20.44
N THR A 49 18.58 0.93 -19.59
CA THR A 49 18.05 1.09 -18.23
C THR A 49 18.96 0.43 -17.20
N ILE A 50 19.25 1.16 -16.15
CA ILE A 50 20.06 0.74 -15.01
C ILE A 50 19.14 0.68 -13.80
N GLY A 51 19.05 -0.48 -13.16
CA GLY A 51 18.44 -0.62 -11.84
C GLY A 51 19.49 -0.41 -10.75
N LEU A 52 19.22 0.47 -9.80
CA LEU A 52 20.09 0.73 -8.66
C LEU A 52 19.39 0.34 -7.36
N ASP A 53 20.02 -0.51 -6.55
CA ASP A 53 19.55 -0.86 -5.22
C ASP A 53 20.69 -0.93 -4.21
N ILE A 54 20.37 -0.77 -2.93
CA ILE A 54 21.32 -1.00 -1.84
C ILE A 54 21.40 -2.49 -1.47
N ASN A 55 20.38 -3.27 -1.82
CA ASN A 55 20.32 -4.70 -1.54
C ASN A 55 21.20 -5.48 -2.54
N THR A 56 22.38 -5.88 -2.08
CA THR A 56 23.35 -6.66 -2.86
C THR A 56 22.77 -7.97 -3.37
N ASP A 57 22.04 -8.70 -2.53
CA ASP A 57 21.49 -10.01 -2.87
C ASP A 57 20.43 -9.91 -3.98
N LEU A 58 19.61 -8.85 -3.94
CA LEU A 58 18.64 -8.55 -4.99
C LEU A 58 19.35 -8.25 -6.33
N VAL A 59 20.37 -7.40 -6.29
CA VAL A 59 21.17 -7.04 -7.48
C VAL A 59 21.85 -8.26 -8.09
N GLU A 60 22.49 -9.10 -7.26
CA GLU A 60 23.14 -10.34 -7.68
C GLU A 60 22.15 -11.35 -8.27
N SER A 61 20.98 -11.50 -7.65
CA SER A 61 19.89 -12.34 -8.17
C SER A 61 19.46 -11.89 -9.56
N ILE A 62 19.20 -10.58 -9.73
CA ILE A 62 18.78 -10.01 -11.02
C ILE A 62 19.86 -10.23 -12.09
N ASN A 63 21.12 -9.93 -11.79
CA ASN A 63 22.22 -10.09 -12.74
C ASN A 63 22.50 -11.57 -13.07
N SER A 64 22.16 -12.48 -12.16
CA SER A 64 22.17 -13.93 -12.38
C SER A 64 20.92 -14.44 -13.12
N LYS A 65 20.11 -13.54 -13.69
CA LYS A 65 18.87 -13.83 -14.42
C LYS A 65 17.80 -14.53 -13.58
N LYS A 66 17.81 -14.34 -12.27
CA LYS A 66 16.77 -14.84 -11.37
C LYS A 66 15.78 -13.72 -11.05
N TYR A 67 14.60 -13.83 -11.63
CA TYR A 67 13.51 -12.86 -11.45
C TYR A 67 12.94 -12.90 -10.01
N PRO A 68 12.83 -11.77 -9.30
CA PRO A 68 12.49 -11.76 -7.87
C PRO A 68 11.00 -11.63 -7.53
N LEU A 69 10.10 -11.43 -8.52
CA LEU A 69 8.66 -11.18 -8.28
C LEU A 69 7.78 -12.27 -8.93
N PRO A 70 7.74 -13.51 -8.39
CA PRO A 70 7.09 -14.65 -9.05
C PRO A 70 5.59 -14.49 -9.31
N ASP A 71 4.93 -13.62 -8.54
CA ASP A 71 3.51 -13.28 -8.65
C ASP A 71 3.22 -12.20 -9.71
N GLU A 72 4.24 -11.70 -10.41
CA GLU A 72 4.13 -10.79 -11.56
C GLU A 72 4.66 -11.46 -12.85
N PRO A 73 4.04 -12.57 -13.33
CA PRO A 73 4.61 -13.43 -14.36
C PRO A 73 4.80 -12.75 -15.72
N VAL A 74 4.01 -11.72 -16.04
CA VAL A 74 4.17 -10.95 -17.28
C VAL A 74 5.48 -10.17 -17.26
N PHE A 75 5.82 -9.54 -16.13
CA PHE A 75 7.11 -8.88 -15.97
C PHE A 75 8.27 -9.87 -15.94
N GLY A 76 8.06 -11.12 -15.50
CA GLY A 76 9.06 -12.19 -15.65
C GLY A 76 9.45 -12.42 -17.12
N LYS A 77 8.49 -12.45 -18.04
CA LYS A 77 8.77 -12.57 -19.49
C LYS A 77 9.48 -11.33 -20.05
N ILE A 78 9.09 -10.14 -19.59
CA ILE A 78 9.74 -8.89 -19.99
C ILE A 78 11.19 -8.88 -19.49
N PHE A 79 11.42 -9.27 -18.24
CA PHE A 79 12.72 -9.39 -17.60
C PHE A 79 13.69 -10.23 -18.45
N ASP A 80 13.28 -11.43 -18.84
CA ASP A 80 14.09 -12.31 -19.70
C ASP A 80 14.45 -11.63 -21.04
N THR A 81 13.47 -10.98 -21.65
CA THR A 81 13.62 -10.29 -22.94
C THR A 81 14.58 -9.10 -22.87
N VAL A 82 14.46 -8.26 -21.84
CA VAL A 82 15.30 -7.06 -21.74
C VAL A 82 16.74 -7.40 -21.33
N LEU A 83 16.93 -8.47 -20.54
CA LEU A 83 18.26 -8.98 -20.23
C LEU A 83 18.93 -9.62 -21.45
N SER A 84 18.21 -10.42 -22.26
CA SER A 84 18.77 -10.98 -23.49
C SER A 84 19.18 -9.90 -24.49
N ASN A 85 18.41 -8.82 -24.55
CA ASN A 85 18.67 -7.67 -25.42
C ASN A 85 19.69 -6.69 -24.83
N LYS A 86 20.23 -6.97 -23.63
CA LYS A 86 21.18 -6.11 -22.89
C LYS A 86 20.65 -4.67 -22.73
N LYS A 87 19.35 -4.53 -22.48
CA LYS A 87 18.66 -3.25 -22.23
C LYS A 87 18.50 -2.95 -20.74
N PHE A 88 18.69 -3.94 -19.89
CA PHE A 88 18.62 -3.79 -18.45
C PHE A 88 19.85 -4.41 -17.77
N ARG A 89 20.32 -3.77 -16.70
CA ARG A 89 21.28 -4.32 -15.73
C ARG A 89 21.00 -3.76 -14.35
N ALA A 90 21.33 -4.51 -13.29
CA ALA A 90 21.28 -4.00 -11.92
C ALA A 90 22.69 -3.70 -11.39
N THR A 91 22.82 -2.73 -10.50
CA THR A 91 24.07 -2.40 -9.80
C THR A 91 23.79 -1.86 -8.41
N THR A 92 24.78 -1.88 -7.54
CA THR A 92 24.81 -1.15 -6.26
C THR A 92 25.65 0.13 -6.36
N SER A 93 26.33 0.36 -7.48
CA SER A 93 27.25 1.48 -7.68
C SER A 93 26.53 2.74 -8.14
N LEU A 94 26.57 3.77 -7.29
CA LEU A 94 26.10 5.13 -7.60
C LEU A 94 26.93 5.77 -8.71
N GLU A 95 28.24 5.57 -8.68
CA GLU A 95 29.21 6.15 -9.63
C GLU A 95 29.00 5.63 -11.05
N GLU A 96 28.62 4.35 -11.20
CA GLU A 96 28.37 3.74 -12.50
C GLU A 96 26.96 4.00 -13.06
N SER A 97 26.06 4.55 -12.25
CA SER A 97 24.63 4.66 -12.59
C SER A 97 24.20 6.09 -12.82
N ILE A 98 24.33 6.96 -11.82
CA ILE A 98 23.76 8.32 -11.85
C ILE A 98 24.43 9.20 -12.93
N PRO A 99 25.77 9.31 -13.01
CA PRO A 99 26.42 10.21 -13.98
C PRO A 99 26.16 9.82 -15.44
N HIS A 100 25.83 8.54 -15.69
CA HIS A 100 25.59 7.96 -17.00
C HIS A 100 24.10 7.91 -17.39
N SER A 101 23.24 8.60 -16.64
CA SER A 101 21.80 8.58 -16.86
C SER A 101 21.25 9.95 -17.21
N ASP A 102 20.43 9.97 -18.25
CA ASP A 102 19.69 11.13 -18.70
C ASP A 102 18.49 11.37 -17.77
N VAL A 103 17.80 10.31 -17.37
CA VAL A 103 16.63 10.34 -16.50
C VAL A 103 16.84 9.45 -15.28
N ILE A 104 16.62 9.98 -14.09
CA ILE A 104 16.68 9.25 -12.83
C ILE A 104 15.25 9.16 -12.27
N ILE A 105 14.77 7.95 -11.98
CA ILE A 105 13.44 7.70 -11.43
C ILE A 105 13.59 7.09 -10.03
N LEU A 106 12.93 7.67 -9.03
CA LEU A 106 13.00 7.23 -7.64
C LEU A 106 11.75 6.47 -7.23
N CYS A 107 11.94 5.18 -6.89
CA CYS A 107 10.90 4.26 -6.43
C CYS A 107 11.29 3.71 -5.05
N LEU A 108 11.52 4.62 -4.09
CA LEU A 108 12.04 4.34 -2.75
C LEU A 108 10.90 4.15 -1.73
N PRO A 109 11.12 3.35 -0.68
CA PRO A 109 10.15 3.19 0.40
C PRO A 109 10.01 4.49 1.20
N THR A 110 8.78 4.74 1.66
CA THR A 110 8.42 5.88 2.52
C THR A 110 7.62 5.35 3.72
N PRO A 111 8.27 4.58 4.61
CA PRO A 111 7.58 3.95 5.73
C PRO A 111 7.13 5.01 6.75
N MET A 112 6.39 4.55 7.75
CA MET A 112 5.93 5.36 8.86
C MET A 112 6.46 4.76 10.15
N ASP A 113 6.93 5.61 11.06
CA ASP A 113 7.40 5.19 12.38
C ASP A 113 6.23 4.92 13.35
N ASP A 114 6.58 4.48 14.57
CA ASP A 114 5.60 4.16 15.62
C ASP A 114 4.86 5.40 16.16
N GLU A 115 5.35 6.61 15.90
CA GLU A 115 4.70 7.88 16.24
C GLU A 115 3.81 8.42 15.11
N ASN A 116 3.59 7.62 14.07
CA ASN A 116 2.89 7.98 12.84
C ASN A 116 3.55 9.15 12.07
N ILE A 117 4.88 9.26 12.12
CA ILE A 117 5.66 10.23 11.36
C ILE A 117 6.24 9.52 10.13
N PRO A 118 6.04 10.06 8.91
CA PRO A 118 6.66 9.52 7.70
C PRO A 118 8.19 9.61 7.76
N ASP A 119 8.85 8.52 7.40
CA ASP A 119 10.30 8.46 7.25
C ASP A 119 10.68 8.60 5.77
N TYR A 120 11.36 9.70 5.44
CA TYR A 120 11.90 9.97 4.10
C TYR A 120 13.43 9.86 4.03
N SER A 121 14.07 9.24 5.02
CA SER A 121 15.53 9.09 5.09
C SER A 121 16.14 8.50 3.80
N ALA A 122 15.46 7.57 3.15
CA ALA A 122 15.88 7.01 1.86
C ALA A 122 15.92 8.07 0.75
N LEU A 123 14.86 8.88 0.61
CA LEU A 123 14.79 9.98 -0.36
C LEU A 123 15.78 11.10 -0.02
N GLU A 124 15.94 11.43 1.26
CA GLU A 124 16.92 12.41 1.73
C GLU A 124 18.36 11.98 1.42
N SER A 125 18.71 10.73 1.71
CA SER A 125 20.03 10.16 1.42
C SER A 125 20.32 10.18 -0.09
N VAL A 126 19.35 9.78 -0.92
CA VAL A 126 19.49 9.81 -2.37
C VAL A 126 19.60 11.24 -2.89
N SER A 127 18.78 12.18 -2.42
CA SER A 127 18.85 13.60 -2.83
C SER A 127 20.22 14.24 -2.55
N LYS A 128 20.79 13.99 -1.37
CA LYS A 128 22.17 14.42 -1.01
C LYS A 128 23.24 13.76 -1.89
N THR A 129 22.99 12.54 -2.35
CA THR A 129 23.90 11.80 -3.22
C THR A 129 23.83 12.31 -4.67
N LEU A 130 22.63 12.66 -5.14
CA LEU A 130 22.43 13.30 -6.44
C LEU A 130 23.20 14.63 -6.53
N ASN A 131 23.29 15.43 -5.47
CA ASN A 131 24.13 16.64 -5.46
C ASN A 131 25.58 16.40 -5.95
N LYS A 132 26.14 15.21 -5.71
CA LYS A 132 27.53 14.86 -6.07
C LYS A 132 27.67 14.27 -7.47
N PHE A 133 26.69 13.49 -7.91
CA PHE A 133 26.81 12.64 -9.11
C PHE A 133 25.89 13.04 -10.25
N LEU A 134 24.91 13.91 -10.00
CA LEU A 134 23.93 14.31 -11.00
C LEU A 134 24.62 15.12 -12.10
N SER A 135 24.55 14.60 -13.32
CA SER A 135 24.97 15.32 -14.50
C SER A 135 24.09 16.54 -14.69
N LYS A 136 24.70 17.65 -15.13
CA LYS A 136 23.90 18.76 -15.65
C LYS A 136 23.00 18.21 -16.74
N ASN A 137 21.78 18.71 -16.75
CA ASN A 137 20.73 18.44 -17.70
C ASN A 137 20.03 17.09 -17.60
N SER A 138 20.20 16.41 -16.48
CA SER A 138 19.39 15.25 -16.14
C SER A 138 17.97 15.67 -15.68
N LEU A 139 17.05 14.72 -15.74
CA LEU A 139 15.70 14.84 -15.19
C LEU A 139 15.55 13.86 -14.03
N VAL A 140 15.12 14.33 -12.86
CA VAL A 140 14.83 13.49 -11.69
C VAL A 140 13.31 13.40 -11.49
N ILE A 141 12.78 12.19 -11.43
CA ILE A 141 11.34 11.92 -11.34
C ILE A 141 11.09 11.10 -10.08
N VAL A 142 10.21 11.57 -9.20
CA VAL A 142 9.85 10.85 -7.97
C VAL A 142 8.51 10.14 -8.17
N GLU A 143 8.51 8.81 -8.07
CA GLU A 143 7.28 7.99 -8.05
C GLU A 143 6.87 7.61 -6.61
N SER A 144 7.80 7.70 -5.64
CA SER A 144 7.53 7.48 -4.21
C SER A 144 6.42 8.38 -3.68
N THR A 145 5.60 7.84 -2.77
CA THR A 145 4.50 8.59 -2.15
C THR A 145 5.06 9.54 -1.08
N VAL A 146 4.90 10.84 -1.28
CA VAL A 146 5.39 11.87 -0.35
C VAL A 146 4.31 12.92 -0.09
N GLU A 147 4.50 13.71 0.95
CA GLU A 147 3.61 14.82 1.31
C GLU A 147 3.61 15.94 0.25
N PRO A 148 2.50 16.69 0.12
CA PRO A 148 2.47 17.90 -0.68
C PRO A 148 3.50 18.91 -0.20
N GLY A 149 4.39 19.35 -1.10
CA GLY A 149 5.45 20.31 -0.81
C GLY A 149 6.81 19.70 -0.48
N PHE A 150 6.90 18.39 -0.18
CA PHE A 150 8.19 17.74 0.11
C PHE A 150 9.18 17.88 -1.06
N ILE A 151 8.67 17.74 -2.30
CA ILE A 151 9.50 17.84 -3.51
C ILE A 151 10.14 19.22 -3.63
N GLU A 152 9.34 20.26 -3.48
CA GLU A 152 9.78 21.64 -3.68
C GLU A 152 10.66 22.16 -2.54
N TYR A 153 10.34 21.83 -1.28
CA TYR A 153 10.96 22.46 -0.12
C TYR A 153 12.08 21.65 0.53
N GLU A 154 12.07 20.33 0.41
CA GLU A 154 13.02 19.45 1.09
C GLU A 154 13.89 18.72 0.06
N PHE A 155 13.26 17.94 -0.83
CA PHE A 155 13.97 17.11 -1.82
C PHE A 155 14.82 17.93 -2.77
N THR A 156 14.24 18.98 -3.38
CA THR A 156 14.95 19.84 -4.33
C THR A 156 16.10 20.56 -3.64
N THR A 157 15.86 21.14 -2.46
CA THR A 157 16.90 21.83 -1.67
C THR A 157 18.06 20.91 -1.29
N ASN A 158 17.78 19.64 -0.96
CA ASN A 158 18.82 18.66 -0.68
C ASN A 158 19.69 18.34 -1.90
N ILE A 159 19.14 18.34 -3.12
CA ILE A 159 19.91 18.15 -4.36
C ILE A 159 20.74 19.40 -4.69
N GLU A 160 20.21 20.60 -4.48
CA GLU A 160 20.98 21.84 -4.72
C GLU A 160 22.16 21.98 -3.73
N GLY A 161 21.96 21.52 -2.50
CA GLY A 161 22.95 21.58 -1.43
C GLY A 161 23.30 23.02 -1.00
N GLU A 162 24.19 23.15 -0.02
CA GLU A 162 24.57 24.48 0.52
C GLU A 162 25.31 25.34 -0.51
N ASN A 163 26.14 24.71 -1.34
CA ASN A 163 26.97 25.40 -2.33
C ASN A 163 26.22 25.78 -3.62
N LYS A 164 24.99 25.25 -3.82
CA LYS A 164 24.13 25.53 -4.99
C LYS A 164 24.85 25.39 -6.33
N THR A 165 25.67 24.35 -6.46
CA THR A 165 26.44 24.04 -7.69
C THR A 165 25.55 23.59 -8.84
N LEU A 166 24.38 23.03 -8.50
CA LEU A 166 23.29 22.68 -9.41
C LEU A 166 22.02 23.37 -8.90
N LEU A 167 21.27 23.98 -9.80
CA LEU A 167 19.99 24.62 -9.49
C LEU A 167 18.86 23.91 -10.23
N ALA A 168 17.80 23.57 -9.51
CA ALA A 168 16.63 22.93 -10.11
C ALA A 168 15.88 23.93 -11.01
N GLY A 169 15.33 23.45 -12.12
CA GLY A 169 14.70 24.29 -13.12
C GLY A 169 15.67 25.06 -14.02
N LYS A 170 16.99 24.93 -13.77
CA LYS A 170 18.05 25.58 -14.55
C LYS A 170 19.11 24.58 -15.03
N ASP A 171 19.74 23.87 -14.10
CA ASP A 171 20.78 22.88 -14.38
C ASP A 171 20.22 21.46 -14.45
N PHE A 172 19.08 21.17 -13.83
CA PHE A 172 18.40 19.87 -13.91
C PHE A 172 16.88 20.04 -13.70
N GLY A 173 16.11 19.07 -14.20
CA GLY A 173 14.66 19.05 -14.03
C GLY A 173 14.22 18.19 -12.84
N VAL A 174 13.10 18.54 -12.22
CA VAL A 174 12.44 17.72 -11.19
C VAL A 174 10.98 17.55 -11.52
N ALA A 175 10.48 16.33 -11.38
CA ALA A 175 9.10 15.98 -11.65
C ALA A 175 8.60 14.89 -10.71
N VAL A 176 7.30 14.65 -10.74
CA VAL A 176 6.64 13.55 -10.04
C VAL A 176 5.71 12.80 -10.97
N CYS A 177 5.67 11.48 -10.77
CA CYS A 177 4.65 10.60 -11.33
C CYS A 177 4.23 9.59 -10.26
N PRO A 178 3.44 9.99 -9.25
CA PRO A 178 3.09 9.10 -8.14
C PRO A 178 2.42 7.81 -8.65
N GLU A 179 2.97 6.66 -8.26
CA GLU A 179 2.48 5.36 -8.73
C GLU A 179 1.20 4.93 -7.99
N ASN A 180 0.25 4.31 -8.70
CA ASN A 180 -1.03 3.81 -8.17
C ASN A 180 -1.21 2.29 -8.31
N ALA A 181 -0.22 1.57 -8.83
CA ALA A 181 -0.29 0.13 -9.03
C ALA A 181 -0.45 -0.66 -7.72
N ASN A 182 -1.28 -1.69 -7.80
CA ASN A 182 -1.52 -2.68 -6.77
C ASN A 182 -0.50 -3.81 -6.91
N PRO A 183 0.22 -4.17 -5.83
CA PRO A 183 1.04 -5.38 -5.80
C PRO A 183 0.23 -6.62 -6.21
N GLY A 184 0.72 -7.37 -7.20
CA GLY A 184 0.11 -8.59 -7.72
C GLY A 184 -0.67 -8.36 -9.01
N GLU A 185 -0.90 -7.09 -9.37
CA GLU A 185 -1.58 -6.67 -10.60
C GLU A 185 -0.81 -5.52 -11.29
N ILE A 186 0.50 -5.39 -11.05
CA ILE A 186 1.26 -4.20 -11.48
C ILE A 186 1.22 -4.05 -13.01
N TYR A 187 1.34 -5.14 -13.77
CA TYR A 187 1.27 -5.05 -15.23
C TYR A 187 -0.11 -4.59 -15.72
N HIS A 188 -1.17 -5.08 -15.08
CA HIS A 188 -2.53 -4.64 -15.38
C HIS A 188 -2.66 -3.15 -15.11
N ASP A 189 -2.20 -2.68 -13.95
CA ASP A 189 -2.33 -1.29 -13.57
C ASP A 189 -1.48 -0.35 -14.45
N PHE A 190 -0.26 -0.76 -14.79
CA PHE A 190 0.62 0.02 -15.68
C PHE A 190 0.05 0.19 -17.09
N THR A 191 -0.88 -0.67 -17.51
CA THR A 191 -1.48 -0.65 -18.85
C THR A 191 -2.91 -0.12 -18.88
N ASN A 192 -3.55 0.08 -17.72
CA ASN A 192 -4.97 0.48 -17.64
C ASN A 192 -5.22 1.72 -16.78
N LEU A 193 -4.40 1.99 -15.76
CA LEU A 193 -4.64 3.11 -14.85
C LEU A 193 -4.03 4.41 -15.37
N PRO A 194 -4.72 5.55 -15.20
CA PRO A 194 -4.16 6.84 -15.53
C PRO A 194 -3.01 7.20 -14.59
N ARG A 195 -2.03 7.95 -15.11
CA ARG A 195 -0.87 8.44 -14.35
C ARG A 195 -0.92 9.95 -14.18
N LEU A 196 -0.67 10.44 -12.96
CA LEU A 196 -0.52 11.87 -12.68
C LEU A 196 0.87 12.30 -13.11
N VAL A 197 0.99 13.46 -13.78
CA VAL A 197 2.29 14.01 -14.19
C VAL A 197 2.39 15.47 -13.81
N ALA A 198 3.46 15.84 -13.11
CA ALA A 198 3.79 17.23 -12.79
C ALA A 198 5.31 17.45 -12.82
N GLY A 199 5.71 18.66 -13.19
CA GLY A 199 7.07 19.18 -13.03
C GLY A 199 7.12 20.32 -12.01
N ILE A 200 8.33 20.66 -11.54
CA ILE A 200 8.56 21.92 -10.80
C ILE A 200 8.47 23.16 -11.72
N ASP A 201 8.57 22.94 -13.03
CA ASP A 201 8.46 23.92 -14.10
C ASP A 201 7.88 23.26 -15.36
N GLU A 202 7.50 24.07 -16.35
CA GLU A 202 6.87 23.63 -17.60
C GLU A 202 7.76 22.67 -18.41
N LYS A 203 9.08 22.88 -18.39
CA LYS A 203 10.02 22.05 -19.15
C LYS A 203 10.14 20.66 -18.54
N SER A 204 10.27 20.58 -17.21
CA SER A 204 10.29 19.34 -16.44
C SER A 204 8.98 18.56 -16.60
N PHE A 205 7.84 19.27 -16.62
CA PHE A 205 6.53 18.70 -16.89
C PHE A 205 6.47 18.09 -18.29
N GLN A 206 6.77 18.87 -19.34
CA GLN A 206 6.67 18.43 -20.73
C GLN A 206 7.58 17.22 -21.01
N PHE A 207 8.80 17.22 -20.47
CA PHE A 207 9.72 16.11 -20.64
C PHE A 207 9.20 14.83 -19.99
N THR A 208 8.73 14.94 -18.75
CA THR A 208 8.15 13.81 -18.03
C THR A 208 6.93 13.27 -18.75
N HIS A 209 6.03 14.16 -19.19
CA HIS A 209 4.83 13.80 -19.92
C HIS A 209 5.17 13.01 -21.20
N ASP A 210 6.09 13.50 -22.03
CA ASP A 210 6.45 12.84 -23.29
C ASP A 210 7.16 11.50 -23.08
N ILE A 211 8.03 11.41 -22.07
CA ILE A 211 8.69 10.18 -21.67
C ILE A 211 7.66 9.13 -21.24
N TYR A 212 6.76 9.49 -20.32
CA TYR A 212 5.76 8.54 -19.80
C TYR A 212 4.73 8.17 -20.85
N LYS A 213 4.34 9.10 -21.74
CA LYS A 213 3.42 8.82 -22.85
C LYS A 213 4.02 7.83 -23.85
N TYR A 214 5.33 7.87 -24.04
CA TYR A 214 6.02 6.94 -24.94
C TYR A 214 6.09 5.52 -24.34
N VAL A 215 6.33 5.41 -23.03
CA VAL A 215 6.54 4.12 -22.34
C VAL A 215 5.22 3.48 -21.92
N PHE A 216 4.26 4.27 -21.43
CA PHE A 216 2.99 3.80 -20.91
C PHE A 216 1.86 4.28 -21.81
N ASN A 217 1.14 3.32 -22.40
CA ASN A 217 -0.02 3.60 -23.25
C ASN A 217 -1.29 3.81 -22.41
N VAL A 218 -1.24 4.75 -21.47
CA VAL A 218 -2.34 5.10 -20.56
C VAL A 218 -2.63 6.59 -20.59
N LYS A 219 -3.79 6.98 -20.08
CA LYS A 219 -4.13 8.40 -19.94
C LYS A 219 -3.16 9.07 -18.95
N LEU A 220 -2.48 10.12 -19.38
CA LEU A 220 -1.77 11.02 -18.48
C LEU A 220 -2.72 12.12 -18.01
N ILE A 221 -2.60 12.50 -16.74
CA ILE A 221 -3.37 13.56 -16.11
C ILE A 221 -2.39 14.64 -15.66
N ASP A 222 -2.44 15.76 -16.36
CA ASP A 222 -1.53 16.88 -16.17
C ASP A 222 -1.87 17.64 -14.89
N MET A 223 -0.89 17.78 -14.02
CA MET A 223 -1.00 18.50 -12.75
C MET A 223 -0.20 19.80 -12.81
N PRO A 224 -0.73 20.89 -12.25
CA PRO A 224 -0.11 22.21 -12.38
C PRO A 224 1.23 22.35 -11.62
N ASN A 225 1.55 21.41 -10.72
CA ASN A 225 2.80 21.36 -9.94
C ASN A 225 2.88 20.05 -9.14
N CYS A 226 4.09 19.73 -8.64
CA CYS A 226 4.37 18.50 -7.90
C CYS A 226 3.51 18.35 -6.65
N ARG A 227 3.36 19.39 -5.83
CA ARG A 227 2.48 19.35 -4.64
C ARG A 227 1.03 19.01 -4.97
N SER A 228 0.49 19.45 -6.12
CA SER A 228 -0.89 19.10 -6.53
C SER A 228 -0.99 17.62 -6.88
N ALA A 229 -0.03 17.06 -7.61
CA ALA A 229 -0.01 15.62 -7.93
C ALA A 229 0.08 14.77 -6.65
N ASN A 230 0.98 15.12 -5.73
CA ASN A 230 1.11 14.42 -4.45
C ASN A 230 -0.15 14.56 -3.59
N ALA A 231 -0.78 15.75 -3.59
CA ALA A 231 -2.05 15.97 -2.89
C ALA A 231 -3.15 15.07 -3.44
N VAL A 232 -3.31 14.97 -4.77
CA VAL A 232 -4.30 14.06 -5.38
C VAL A 232 -4.09 12.62 -4.92
N LYS A 233 -2.84 12.13 -4.94
CA LYS A 233 -2.49 10.78 -4.48
C LYS A 233 -2.89 10.52 -3.03
N LEU A 234 -2.65 11.47 -2.13
CA LEU A 234 -3.05 11.32 -0.73
C LEU A 234 -4.57 11.45 -0.57
N THR A 235 -5.19 12.45 -1.19
CA THR A 235 -6.62 12.74 -1.09
C THR A 235 -7.49 11.54 -1.46
N THR A 236 -7.16 10.78 -2.51
CA THR A 236 -7.96 9.60 -2.90
C THR A 236 -7.97 8.52 -1.82
N ASN A 237 -6.84 8.27 -1.17
CA ASN A 237 -6.74 7.28 -0.08
C ASN A 237 -7.40 7.78 1.20
N VAL A 238 -7.19 9.05 1.56
CA VAL A 238 -7.79 9.65 2.75
C VAL A 238 -9.31 9.76 2.63
N PHE A 239 -9.82 10.08 1.43
CA PHE A 239 -11.26 10.04 1.18
C PHE A 239 -11.85 8.65 1.48
N ARG A 240 -11.18 7.59 1.02
CA ARG A 240 -11.61 6.20 1.31
C ARG A 240 -11.54 5.88 2.80
N ASP A 241 -10.47 6.27 3.49
CA ASP A 241 -10.30 6.07 4.93
C ASP A 241 -11.40 6.76 5.76
N ILE A 242 -11.75 8.00 5.41
CA ILE A 242 -12.86 8.76 6.04
C ILE A 242 -14.20 8.06 5.82
N ASN A 243 -14.49 7.60 4.61
CA ASN A 243 -15.77 6.94 4.34
C ASN A 243 -15.88 5.58 5.06
N ILE A 244 -14.76 4.84 5.18
CA ILE A 244 -14.74 3.61 6.00
C ILE A 244 -15.01 3.96 7.47
N ALA A 245 -14.40 5.03 8.00
CA ALA A 245 -14.64 5.46 9.37
C ALA A 245 -16.11 5.83 9.63
N PHE A 246 -16.72 6.57 8.69
CA PHE A 246 -18.14 6.90 8.76
C PHE A 246 -19.01 5.63 8.82
N VAL A 247 -18.75 4.65 7.95
CA VAL A 247 -19.50 3.38 7.93
C VAL A 247 -19.25 2.56 9.20
N ASN A 248 -18.03 2.58 9.74
CA ASN A 248 -17.68 1.94 11.02
C ASN A 248 -18.45 2.56 12.21
N GLU A 249 -18.56 3.89 12.26
CA GLU A 249 -19.36 4.57 13.30
C GLU A 249 -20.85 4.22 13.19
N LEU A 250 -21.38 4.18 11.96
CA LEU A 250 -22.75 3.73 11.73
C LEU A 250 -22.95 2.28 12.14
N ALA A 251 -21.97 1.40 11.93
CA ALA A 251 -22.06 0.00 12.33
C ALA A 251 -22.28 -0.12 13.85
N ILE A 252 -21.48 0.59 14.64
CA ILE A 252 -21.61 0.63 16.11
C ILE A 252 -22.96 1.23 16.54
N LEU A 253 -23.42 2.30 15.87
CA LEU A 253 -24.72 2.91 16.17
C LEU A 253 -25.87 1.94 15.88
N TYR A 254 -25.84 1.29 14.71
CA TYR A 254 -26.89 0.40 14.25
C TYR A 254 -26.96 -0.90 15.07
N GLU A 255 -25.83 -1.42 15.56
CA GLU A 255 -25.84 -2.50 16.55
C GLU A 255 -26.69 -2.15 17.78
N LYS A 256 -26.55 -0.92 18.32
CA LYS A 256 -27.32 -0.46 19.49
C LYS A 256 -28.80 -0.25 19.18
N LEU A 257 -29.14 0.02 17.91
CA LEU A 257 -30.52 0.19 17.45
C LEU A 257 -31.15 -1.13 16.97
N GLY A 258 -30.40 -2.23 16.96
CA GLY A 258 -30.85 -3.51 16.40
C GLY A 258 -30.96 -3.52 14.88
N ILE A 259 -30.33 -2.58 14.17
CA ILE A 259 -30.35 -2.45 12.71
C ILE A 259 -29.12 -3.16 12.11
N ASP A 260 -29.31 -3.91 11.02
CA ASP A 260 -28.20 -4.53 10.28
C ASP A 260 -27.65 -3.57 9.21
N ILE A 261 -26.43 -3.08 9.41
CA ILE A 261 -25.79 -2.14 8.48
C ILE A 261 -25.55 -2.74 7.10
N TRP A 262 -25.34 -4.05 6.99
CA TRP A 262 -25.10 -4.70 5.70
C TRP A 262 -26.36 -4.63 4.83
N THR A 263 -27.53 -4.78 5.45
CA THR A 263 -28.82 -4.56 4.77
C THR A 263 -28.98 -3.10 4.34
N VAL A 264 -28.61 -2.15 5.22
CA VAL A 264 -28.68 -0.71 4.89
C VAL A 264 -27.78 -0.35 3.72
N LEU A 265 -26.53 -0.84 3.71
CA LEU A 265 -25.57 -0.58 2.64
C LEU A 265 -25.96 -1.25 1.33
N ASP A 266 -26.50 -2.48 1.38
CA ASP A 266 -27.00 -3.20 0.22
C ASP A 266 -28.18 -2.47 -0.46
N ALA A 267 -29.06 -1.87 0.33
CA ALA A 267 -30.11 -0.99 -0.18
C ALA A 267 -29.53 0.34 -0.70
N ALA A 268 -28.66 0.99 0.08
CA ALA A 268 -28.14 2.33 -0.20
C ALA A 268 -27.27 2.40 -1.46
N LYS A 269 -26.54 1.32 -1.82
CA LYS A 269 -25.70 1.28 -3.03
C LYS A 269 -26.49 1.48 -4.34
N ASN A 270 -27.82 1.31 -4.31
CA ASN A 270 -28.68 1.56 -5.47
C ASN A 270 -28.94 3.07 -5.70
N LYS A 271 -28.59 3.94 -4.76
CA LYS A 271 -28.68 5.39 -4.92
C LYS A 271 -27.52 5.89 -5.78
N TYR A 272 -27.85 6.61 -6.86
CA TYR A 272 -26.90 7.01 -7.92
C TYR A 272 -25.62 7.72 -7.47
N ASN A 273 -25.62 8.39 -6.31
CA ASN A 273 -24.47 9.14 -5.78
C ASN A 273 -23.94 8.59 -4.45
N PHE A 274 -24.29 7.36 -4.09
CA PHE A 274 -23.78 6.72 -2.87
C PHE A 274 -22.64 5.75 -3.21
N GLN A 275 -21.41 6.14 -2.87
CA GLN A 275 -20.26 5.25 -3.01
C GLN A 275 -20.15 4.35 -1.78
N ILE A 276 -20.50 3.08 -1.97
CA ILE A 276 -20.46 2.09 -0.89
C ILE A 276 -19.03 1.88 -0.37
N HIS A 277 -18.92 1.90 0.95
CA HIS A 277 -17.78 1.42 1.73
C HIS A 277 -18.34 0.43 2.76
N LEU A 278 -17.51 -0.52 3.21
CA LEU A 278 -17.94 -1.59 4.11
C LEU A 278 -17.29 -1.40 5.48
N PRO A 279 -18.00 -1.72 6.58
CA PRO A 279 -17.41 -1.71 7.89
C PRO A 279 -16.44 -2.88 8.06
N GLY A 280 -15.57 -2.82 9.06
CA GLY A 280 -14.61 -3.88 9.32
C GLY A 280 -13.90 -3.75 10.67
N PRO A 281 -12.99 -4.69 11.00
CA PRO A 281 -12.28 -4.74 12.29
C PRO A 281 -11.27 -3.59 12.49
N GLY A 282 -11.14 -2.72 11.49
CA GLY A 282 -10.20 -1.62 11.40
C GLY A 282 -9.77 -1.42 9.95
N VAL A 283 -8.83 -0.49 9.74
CA VAL A 283 -8.22 -0.23 8.44
C VAL A 283 -6.72 -0.50 8.53
N GLY A 284 -6.24 -1.43 7.70
CA GLY A 284 -4.82 -1.77 7.62
C GLY A 284 -4.21 -1.52 6.24
N GLY A 285 -3.01 -2.06 6.06
CA GLY A 285 -2.20 -1.88 4.86
C GLY A 285 -1.40 -0.57 4.86
N PRO A 286 -0.39 -0.45 3.98
CA PRO A 286 0.58 0.64 4.02
C PRO A 286 0.08 1.95 3.40
N CYS A 287 -1.14 2.00 2.84
CA CYS A 287 -1.63 3.17 2.11
C CYS A 287 -2.69 3.96 2.88
N LEU A 288 -3.82 3.34 3.26
CA LEU A 288 -4.95 4.12 3.81
C LEU A 288 -4.61 4.78 5.16
N PRO A 289 -4.10 4.05 6.17
CA PRO A 289 -3.69 4.66 7.45
C PRO A 289 -2.57 5.67 7.28
N VAL A 290 -1.53 5.29 6.54
CA VAL A 290 -0.30 6.09 6.37
C VAL A 290 -0.59 7.41 5.67
N ASN A 291 -1.37 7.42 4.59
CA ASN A 291 -1.66 8.64 3.84
C ASN A 291 -2.49 9.66 4.64
N SER A 292 -3.38 9.17 5.52
CA SER A 292 -4.09 10.03 6.48
C SER A 292 -3.13 10.71 7.46
N TYR A 293 -2.16 9.95 7.99
CA TYR A 293 -1.13 10.53 8.85
C TYR A 293 -0.16 11.44 8.10
N GLN A 294 0.15 11.20 6.82
CA GLN A 294 0.92 12.14 6.00
C GLN A 294 0.26 13.53 5.92
N PHE A 295 -1.07 13.62 5.75
CA PHE A 295 -1.75 14.92 5.81
C PHE A 295 -1.71 15.56 7.21
N LEU A 296 -1.91 14.77 8.28
CA LEU A 296 -1.81 15.27 9.65
C LEU A 296 -0.39 15.78 9.97
N ASN A 297 0.65 15.14 9.43
CA ASN A 297 2.03 15.59 9.55
C ASN A 297 2.30 16.86 8.75
N THR A 298 1.75 16.96 7.52
CA THR A 298 1.80 18.19 6.71
C THR A 298 1.20 19.37 7.49
N GLU A 299 0.04 19.19 8.11
CA GLU A 299 -0.58 20.19 8.98
C GLU A 299 0.29 20.54 10.18
N ARG A 300 0.86 19.54 10.86
CA ARG A 300 1.72 19.73 12.03
C ARG A 300 2.96 20.57 11.68
N LYS A 301 3.61 20.30 10.53
CA LYS A 301 4.75 21.09 10.01
C LYS A 301 4.38 22.56 9.80
N LEU A 302 3.12 22.85 9.46
CA LEU A 302 2.60 24.21 9.29
C LEU A 302 2.11 24.86 10.60
N GLY A 303 2.23 24.17 11.74
CA GLY A 303 1.74 24.66 13.03
C GLY A 303 0.21 24.71 13.14
N GLY A 304 -0.50 23.96 12.29
CA GLY A 304 -1.97 23.97 12.22
C GLY A 304 -2.65 22.86 13.05
N ASN A 305 -3.98 22.97 13.18
CA ASN A 305 -4.88 21.94 13.73
C ASN A 305 -6.31 22.12 13.18
N ILE A 306 -6.44 22.04 11.86
CA ILE A 306 -7.66 22.23 11.06
C ILE A 306 -8.27 20.90 10.54
N LEU A 307 -7.48 19.82 10.41
CA LEU A 307 -7.86 18.53 9.80
C LEU A 307 -8.63 17.63 10.79
N ASN A 308 -9.71 18.17 11.36
CA ASN A 308 -10.52 17.48 12.37
C ASN A 308 -11.17 16.19 11.86
N ILE A 309 -11.65 16.19 10.61
CA ILE A 309 -12.32 15.01 10.01
C ILE A 309 -11.34 13.85 9.84
N ILE A 310 -10.13 14.10 9.35
CA ILE A 310 -9.10 13.06 9.17
C ILE A 310 -8.70 12.47 10.53
N ARG A 311 -8.48 13.33 11.54
CA ARG A 311 -8.13 12.90 12.89
C ARG A 311 -9.24 12.06 13.52
N ALA A 312 -10.50 12.48 13.39
CA ALA A 312 -11.65 11.74 13.86
C ALA A 312 -11.76 10.37 13.14
N ALA A 313 -11.63 10.36 11.81
CA ALA A 313 -11.68 9.14 11.02
C ALA A 313 -10.62 8.12 11.45
N ARG A 314 -9.37 8.55 11.67
CA ARG A 314 -8.31 7.67 12.19
C ARG A 314 -8.66 7.07 13.54
N LYS A 315 -9.10 7.90 14.48
CA LYS A 315 -9.51 7.45 15.80
C LYS A 315 -10.65 6.42 15.72
N SER A 316 -11.64 6.65 14.86
CA SER A 316 -12.78 5.75 14.69
C SER A 316 -12.37 4.43 14.02
N ASN A 317 -11.52 4.47 13.00
CA ASN A 317 -11.00 3.25 12.36
C ASN A 317 -10.12 2.42 13.31
N GLU A 318 -9.29 3.07 14.12
CA GLU A 318 -8.41 2.39 15.11
C GLU A 318 -9.20 1.81 16.29
N TYR A 319 -10.32 2.45 16.65
CA TYR A 319 -11.21 1.95 17.70
C TYR A 319 -11.89 0.62 17.32
N MET A 320 -12.06 0.32 16.03
CA MET A 320 -12.77 -0.90 15.60
C MET A 320 -12.14 -2.19 16.11
N SER A 321 -10.82 -2.24 16.29
CA SER A 321 -10.17 -3.42 16.88
C SER A 321 -10.57 -3.62 18.35
N GLN A 322 -10.76 -2.53 19.10
CA GLN A 322 -11.31 -2.59 20.46
C GLN A 322 -12.80 -2.97 20.44
N HIS A 323 -13.55 -2.49 19.45
CA HIS A 323 -14.95 -2.87 19.28
C HIS A 323 -15.12 -4.38 19.06
N VAL A 324 -14.27 -5.02 18.26
CA VAL A 324 -14.25 -6.49 18.11
C VAL A 324 -14.06 -7.19 19.46
N VAL A 325 -13.11 -6.73 20.29
CA VAL A 325 -12.90 -7.27 21.64
C VAL A 325 -14.14 -7.07 22.53
N ASN A 326 -14.84 -5.95 22.40
CA ASN A 326 -16.09 -5.71 23.12
C ASN A 326 -17.20 -6.69 22.70
N LEU A 327 -17.30 -7.02 21.41
CA LEU A 327 -18.25 -8.02 20.91
C LEU A 327 -17.95 -9.41 21.47
N ILE A 328 -16.67 -9.79 21.55
CA ILE A 328 -16.21 -11.04 22.18
C ILE A 328 -16.64 -11.07 23.65
N ASN A 329 -16.26 -10.05 24.42
CA ASN A 329 -16.56 -9.95 25.85
C ASN A 329 -18.07 -9.98 26.13
N THR A 330 -18.86 -9.29 25.31
CA THR A 330 -20.32 -9.30 25.44
C THR A 330 -20.90 -10.70 25.20
N SER A 331 -20.40 -11.41 24.18
CA SER A 331 -20.89 -12.75 23.83
C SER A 331 -20.52 -13.80 24.88
N LEU A 332 -19.30 -13.74 25.43
CA LEU A 332 -18.87 -14.59 26.54
C LEU A 332 -19.72 -14.35 27.79
N LYS A 333 -19.99 -13.07 28.11
CA LYS A 333 -20.85 -12.70 29.24
C LYS A 333 -22.27 -13.22 29.10
N GLU A 334 -22.86 -13.16 27.91
CA GLU A 334 -24.19 -13.72 27.63
C GLU A 334 -24.26 -15.25 27.88
N LYS A 335 -23.11 -15.93 27.78
CA LYS A 335 -22.98 -17.37 28.06
C LYS A 335 -22.45 -17.69 29.46
N ASN A 336 -22.19 -16.68 30.30
CA ASN A 336 -21.53 -16.83 31.60
C ASN A 336 -20.17 -17.55 31.52
N ILE A 337 -19.39 -17.27 30.46
CA ILE A 337 -18.04 -17.81 30.27
C ILE A 337 -17.03 -16.71 30.63
N ASN A 338 -16.00 -17.06 31.43
CA ASN A 338 -14.90 -16.15 31.73
C ASN A 338 -13.89 -16.13 30.57
N ILE A 339 -13.46 -14.94 30.15
CA ILE A 339 -12.47 -14.80 29.08
C ILE A 339 -11.11 -15.38 29.47
N GLU A 340 -10.73 -15.30 30.73
CA GLU A 340 -9.44 -15.80 31.26
C GLU A 340 -9.28 -17.32 31.10
N ASP A 341 -10.41 -18.04 30.98
CA ASP A 341 -10.47 -19.49 30.78
C ASP A 341 -10.80 -19.88 29.32
N SER A 342 -10.93 -18.88 28.45
CA SER A 342 -11.41 -19.06 27.07
C SER A 342 -10.28 -19.24 26.08
N ILE A 343 -10.49 -20.16 25.14
CA ILE A 343 -9.69 -20.31 23.92
C ILE A 343 -10.38 -19.51 22.80
N ILE A 344 -9.67 -18.52 22.24
CA ILE A 344 -10.17 -17.68 21.15
C ILE A 344 -9.43 -18.05 19.86
N THR A 345 -10.18 -18.48 18.84
CA THR A 345 -9.66 -18.72 17.50
C THR A 345 -9.87 -17.50 16.60
N ILE A 346 -8.79 -17.00 16.02
CA ILE A 346 -8.78 -15.95 15.00
C ILE A 346 -8.62 -16.58 13.61
N LEU A 347 -9.59 -16.34 12.73
CA LEU A 347 -9.49 -16.67 11.31
C LEU A 347 -9.12 -15.43 10.49
N GLY A 348 -7.97 -15.53 9.83
CA GLY A 348 -7.43 -14.51 8.93
C GLY A 348 -6.72 -13.39 9.68
N ILE A 349 -5.45 -13.17 9.37
CA ILE A 349 -4.60 -12.13 9.97
C ILE A 349 -4.11 -11.10 8.96
N SER A 350 -4.25 -11.39 7.68
CA SER A 350 -3.84 -10.49 6.59
C SER A 350 -4.65 -9.18 6.61
N TYR A 351 -4.07 -8.05 6.23
CA TYR A 351 -4.82 -6.78 6.25
C TYR A 351 -5.91 -6.71 5.16
N LYS A 352 -5.79 -7.55 4.13
CA LYS A 352 -6.71 -7.69 3.00
C LYS A 352 -6.95 -9.19 2.72
N PRO A 353 -8.15 -9.59 2.23
CA PRO A 353 -8.37 -10.95 1.77
C PRO A 353 -7.37 -11.39 0.69
N ASN A 354 -7.05 -12.68 0.75
CA ASN A 354 -6.34 -13.44 -0.28
C ASN A 354 -4.90 -12.95 -0.61
N VAL A 355 -4.22 -12.33 0.36
CA VAL A 355 -2.81 -11.92 0.24
C VAL A 355 -2.02 -12.38 1.47
N SER A 356 -0.72 -12.60 1.33
CA SER A 356 0.20 -12.92 2.43
C SER A 356 0.85 -11.65 2.99
N ASP A 357 0.06 -10.70 3.49
CA ASP A 357 0.57 -9.42 3.99
C ASP A 357 -0.16 -8.95 5.26
N VAL A 358 0.61 -8.70 6.31
CA VAL A 358 0.16 -8.35 7.66
C VAL A 358 0.53 -6.92 8.09
N GLN A 359 1.02 -6.10 7.15
CA GLN A 359 1.40 -4.71 7.43
C GLN A 359 0.20 -3.90 7.95
N ILE A 360 0.35 -3.35 9.15
CA ILE A 360 -0.67 -2.54 9.84
C ILE A 360 -2.02 -3.28 9.93
N ALA A 361 -2.01 -4.62 9.97
CA ALA A 361 -3.24 -5.40 9.98
C ALA A 361 -4.04 -5.19 11.30
N PRO A 362 -5.37 -4.98 11.25
CA PRO A 362 -6.20 -4.84 12.44
C PRO A 362 -6.14 -6.05 13.38
N SER A 363 -5.93 -7.24 12.81
CA SER A 363 -5.70 -8.51 13.53
C SER A 363 -4.61 -8.41 14.58
N LYS A 364 -3.49 -7.72 14.30
CA LYS A 364 -2.38 -7.51 15.25
C LYS A 364 -2.87 -6.82 16.52
N LYS A 365 -3.70 -5.78 16.37
CA LYS A 365 -4.22 -5.02 17.50
C LYS A 365 -5.25 -5.83 18.29
N ILE A 366 -6.12 -6.58 17.60
CA ILE A 366 -7.08 -7.49 18.24
C ILE A 366 -6.36 -8.54 19.08
N ILE A 367 -5.37 -9.23 18.49
CA ILE A 367 -4.55 -10.24 19.16
C ILE A 367 -3.88 -9.63 20.40
N SER A 368 -3.21 -8.49 20.26
CA SER A 368 -2.53 -7.81 21.38
C SER A 368 -3.47 -7.42 22.53
N LEU A 369 -4.72 -7.05 22.24
CA LEU A 369 -5.71 -6.75 23.27
C LEU A 369 -6.22 -8.00 23.97
N LEU A 370 -6.34 -9.12 23.24
CA LEU A 370 -6.81 -10.41 23.75
C LEU A 370 -5.72 -11.17 24.51
N GLU A 371 -4.44 -11.03 24.16
CA GLU A 371 -3.30 -11.70 24.82
C GLU A 371 -3.28 -11.43 26.33
N LYS A 372 -3.80 -10.26 26.74
CA LYS A 372 -3.86 -9.83 28.13
C LYS A 372 -5.10 -10.32 28.89
N GLN A 373 -6.03 -10.97 28.21
CA GLN A 373 -7.37 -11.30 28.73
C GLN A 373 -7.72 -12.78 28.57
N ALA A 374 -7.32 -13.42 27.46
CA ALA A 374 -7.70 -14.78 27.12
C ALA A 374 -6.70 -15.83 27.60
N SER A 375 -7.17 -17.06 27.82
CA SER A 375 -6.30 -18.20 28.19
C SER A 375 -5.36 -18.57 27.05
N GLU A 376 -5.89 -18.62 25.83
CA GLU A 376 -5.15 -19.02 24.64
C GLU A 376 -5.72 -18.32 23.41
N ILE A 377 -4.82 -17.90 22.51
CA ILE A 377 -5.19 -17.41 21.18
C ILE A 377 -4.66 -18.39 20.15
N ARG A 378 -5.55 -18.91 19.32
CA ARG A 378 -5.21 -19.75 18.17
C ARG A 378 -5.47 -18.99 16.89
N ILE A 379 -4.58 -19.14 15.92
CA ILE A 379 -4.65 -18.38 14.69
C ILE A 379 -4.62 -19.34 13.51
N TYR A 380 -5.53 -19.18 12.57
CA TYR A 380 -5.44 -19.80 11.26
C TYR A 380 -5.62 -18.75 10.17
N ASP A 381 -4.67 -18.70 9.24
CA ASP A 381 -4.78 -17.93 8.01
C ASP A 381 -4.21 -18.80 6.87
N PRO A 382 -4.94 -18.97 5.77
CA PRO A 382 -4.51 -19.86 4.70
C PRO A 382 -3.22 -19.43 3.99
N PHE A 383 -2.82 -18.16 4.13
CA PHE A 383 -1.58 -17.61 3.57
C PHE A 383 -0.42 -17.62 4.56
N PHE A 384 -0.68 -17.95 5.82
CA PHE A 384 0.31 -18.07 6.89
C PHE A 384 0.10 -19.38 7.63
N LYS A 385 0.35 -20.53 7.00
CA LYS A 385 0.22 -21.85 7.65
C LYS A 385 1.51 -22.23 8.37
N SER A 386 1.43 -22.63 9.64
CA SER A 386 2.58 -23.06 10.44
C SER A 386 3.74 -22.05 10.46
N THR A 387 3.40 -20.76 10.55
CA THR A 387 4.33 -19.64 10.47
C THR A 387 4.32 -18.86 11.79
N ASN A 388 5.46 -18.29 12.19
CA ASN A 388 5.51 -17.38 13.32
C ASN A 388 5.16 -15.95 12.86
N VAL A 389 4.10 -15.39 13.42
CA VAL A 389 3.61 -14.05 13.09
C VAL A 389 2.95 -13.44 14.33
N PHE A 390 3.20 -12.16 14.57
CA PHE A 390 2.77 -11.47 15.80
C PHE A 390 3.14 -12.22 17.08
N SER A 391 4.31 -12.86 17.12
CA SER A 391 4.78 -13.69 18.24
C SER A 391 3.96 -14.96 18.51
N HIS A 392 3.08 -15.35 17.59
CA HIS A 392 2.28 -16.57 17.66
C HIS A 392 2.63 -17.53 16.53
N ASN A 393 2.52 -18.83 16.79
CA ASN A 393 2.58 -19.84 15.75
C ASN A 393 1.18 -20.06 15.20
N THR A 394 0.98 -19.84 13.90
CA THR A 394 -0.29 -20.14 13.25
C THR A 394 -0.47 -21.65 13.09
N MET A 395 -1.72 -22.08 13.16
CA MET A 395 -2.12 -23.47 12.97
C MET A 395 -1.98 -23.87 11.50
N LYS A 396 -1.70 -25.16 11.28
CA LYS A 396 -1.60 -25.72 9.93
C LYS A 396 -2.97 -25.83 9.25
N ASN A 397 -3.99 -26.21 10.04
CA ASN A 397 -5.34 -26.46 9.57
C ASN A 397 -6.35 -25.68 10.42
N MET A 398 -7.46 -25.28 9.80
CA MET A 398 -8.53 -24.55 10.47
C MET A 398 -9.17 -25.37 11.62
N ASN A 399 -9.39 -26.68 11.42
CA ASN A 399 -9.99 -27.54 12.44
C ASN A 399 -9.13 -27.63 13.70
N ASP A 400 -7.81 -27.64 13.57
CA ASP A 400 -6.89 -27.69 14.71
C ASP A 400 -6.97 -26.40 15.54
N ALA A 401 -7.15 -25.25 14.87
CA ALA A 401 -7.39 -23.99 15.56
C ALA A 401 -8.72 -24.04 16.33
N LEU A 402 -9.80 -24.46 15.66
CA LEU A 402 -11.15 -24.43 16.19
C LEU A 402 -11.44 -25.46 17.30
N MET A 403 -10.68 -26.56 17.37
CA MET A 403 -10.93 -27.67 18.29
C MET A 403 -10.97 -27.20 19.76
N ASN A 404 -12.06 -27.46 20.47
CA ASN A 404 -12.30 -27.01 21.85
C ASN A 404 -12.27 -25.48 22.07
N SER A 405 -12.35 -24.66 21.00
CA SER A 405 -12.41 -23.21 21.14
C SER A 405 -13.74 -22.75 21.75
N ASP A 406 -13.70 -21.64 22.48
CA ASP A 406 -14.89 -20.99 23.05
C ASP A 406 -15.42 -19.88 22.13
N VAL A 407 -14.55 -19.24 21.33
CA VAL A 407 -14.92 -18.16 20.42
C VAL A 407 -14.19 -18.32 19.09
N LEU A 408 -14.93 -18.17 18.00
CA LEU A 408 -14.44 -18.01 16.64
C LEU A 408 -14.57 -16.55 16.21
N VAL A 409 -13.48 -15.91 15.83
CA VAL A 409 -13.46 -14.53 15.32
C VAL A 409 -12.95 -14.52 13.90
N LEU A 410 -13.80 -14.14 12.96
CA LEU A 410 -13.45 -14.00 11.55
C LEU A 410 -13.01 -12.55 11.31
N VAL A 411 -11.71 -12.33 11.24
CA VAL A 411 -11.12 -10.99 11.11
C VAL A 411 -10.86 -10.65 9.64
N THR A 412 -10.46 -11.60 8.81
CA THR A 412 -10.16 -11.34 7.38
C THR A 412 -10.99 -12.27 6.49
N GLY A 413 -11.73 -11.70 5.53
CA GLY A 413 -12.68 -12.44 4.70
C GLY A 413 -12.06 -13.14 3.50
N HIS A 414 -11.10 -14.04 3.73
CA HIS A 414 -10.54 -14.89 2.66
C HIS A 414 -11.62 -15.73 1.99
N ASP A 415 -11.39 -16.12 0.74
CA ASP A 415 -12.36 -16.89 -0.03
C ASP A 415 -12.65 -18.26 0.62
N GLU A 416 -11.63 -18.87 1.24
CA GLU A 416 -11.75 -20.13 2.01
C GLU A 416 -12.80 -20.04 3.14
N PHE A 417 -13.10 -18.85 3.65
CA PHE A 417 -14.03 -18.66 4.77
C PHE A 417 -15.46 -18.31 4.34
N ARG A 418 -15.74 -18.20 3.05
CA ARG A 418 -17.11 -17.88 2.57
C ARG A 418 -18.07 -19.06 2.68
N GLU A 419 -17.54 -20.28 2.61
CA GLU A 419 -18.33 -21.52 2.60
C GLU A 419 -18.04 -22.39 3.82
N LEU A 420 -17.88 -21.78 5.00
CA LEU A 420 -17.69 -22.52 6.25
C LEU A 420 -18.87 -23.46 6.53
N ASP A 421 -18.55 -24.72 6.81
CA ASP A 421 -19.51 -25.69 7.32
C ASP A 421 -19.72 -25.46 8.82
N LEU A 422 -20.70 -24.62 9.14
CA LEU A 422 -21.01 -24.23 10.51
C LEU A 422 -21.47 -25.42 11.36
N GLU A 423 -22.10 -26.44 10.79
CA GLU A 423 -22.53 -27.63 11.56
C GLU A 423 -21.32 -28.45 12.02
N GLU A 424 -20.34 -28.66 11.13
CA GLU A 424 -19.10 -29.35 11.50
C GLU A 424 -18.25 -28.53 12.47
N ILE A 425 -18.14 -27.22 12.27
CA ILE A 425 -17.41 -26.32 13.17
C ILE A 425 -18.04 -26.34 14.58
N ARG A 426 -19.37 -26.31 14.68
CA ARG A 426 -20.05 -26.40 15.98
C ARG A 426 -19.69 -27.67 16.74
N LYS A 427 -19.57 -28.82 16.07
CA LYS A 427 -19.29 -30.11 16.72
C LYS A 427 -17.91 -30.16 17.39
N ILE A 428 -16.95 -29.40 16.87
CA ILE A 428 -15.57 -29.40 17.38
C ILE A 428 -15.29 -28.27 18.36
N MET A 429 -16.11 -27.22 18.40
CA MET A 429 -15.97 -26.13 19.36
C MET A 429 -16.55 -26.52 20.73
N LYS A 430 -15.95 -25.99 21.80
CA LYS A 430 -16.45 -26.16 23.18
C LYS A 430 -17.68 -25.28 23.41
N ASN A 431 -17.60 -24.01 23.01
CA ASN A 431 -18.72 -23.08 23.02
C ASN A 431 -18.85 -22.46 21.61
N PRO A 432 -20.00 -22.62 20.92
CA PRO A 432 -20.16 -22.11 19.55
C PRO A 432 -20.50 -20.61 19.57
N ILE A 433 -19.51 -19.76 19.82
CA ILE A 433 -19.63 -18.29 19.67
C ILE A 433 -18.90 -17.88 18.39
N LEU A 434 -19.56 -17.12 17.52
CA LEU A 434 -19.01 -16.64 16.25
C LEU A 434 -19.14 -15.13 16.15
N ILE A 435 -18.01 -14.45 15.94
CA ILE A 435 -17.90 -13.01 15.69
C ILE A 435 -17.46 -12.78 14.23
N ASP A 436 -18.37 -12.31 13.39
CA ASP A 436 -18.08 -11.99 11.98
C ASP A 436 -17.73 -10.50 11.82
N CYS A 437 -16.47 -10.20 11.55
CA CYS A 437 -16.01 -8.82 11.34
C CYS A 437 -16.12 -8.35 9.89
N GLN A 438 -16.51 -9.24 8.96
CA GLN A 438 -16.40 -9.02 7.51
C GLN A 438 -17.74 -9.09 6.78
N GLY A 439 -18.81 -9.49 7.46
CA GLY A 439 -20.13 -9.54 6.86
C GLY A 439 -20.34 -10.73 5.91
N ILE A 440 -19.44 -11.71 5.92
CA ILE A 440 -19.45 -12.80 4.92
C ILE A 440 -20.16 -14.07 5.40
N ILE A 441 -20.53 -14.16 6.69
CA ILE A 441 -21.28 -15.29 7.23
C ILE A 441 -22.76 -14.91 7.32
N ASP A 442 -23.67 -15.75 6.81
CA ASP A 442 -25.11 -15.54 6.98
C ASP A 442 -25.51 -15.72 8.46
N SER A 443 -26.08 -14.67 9.04
CA SER A 443 -26.42 -14.62 10.47
C SER A 443 -27.54 -15.59 10.84
N LYS A 444 -28.52 -15.81 9.95
CA LYS A 444 -29.62 -16.75 10.18
C LYS A 444 -29.12 -18.18 10.13
N LYS A 445 -28.28 -18.52 9.14
CA LYS A 445 -27.62 -19.82 9.04
C LYS A 445 -26.79 -20.11 10.29
N ALA A 446 -25.98 -19.15 10.75
CA ALA A 446 -25.18 -19.34 11.96
C ALA A 446 -26.02 -19.57 13.22
N LYS A 447 -27.09 -18.78 13.42
CA LYS A 447 -28.03 -18.97 14.55
C LYS A 447 -28.74 -20.34 14.46
N LEU A 448 -29.22 -20.74 13.29
CA LEU A 448 -29.86 -22.04 13.06
C LEU A 448 -28.92 -23.21 13.34
N SER A 449 -27.64 -23.05 12.98
CA SER A 449 -26.60 -24.03 13.31
C SER A 449 -26.25 -24.07 14.79
N GLY A 450 -26.79 -23.18 15.63
CA GLY A 450 -26.63 -23.19 17.08
C GLY A 450 -25.54 -22.26 17.61
N PHE A 451 -25.05 -21.32 16.79
CA PHE A 451 -24.07 -20.33 17.25
C PHE A 451 -24.72 -19.17 18.01
N THR A 452 -23.97 -18.66 18.98
CA THR A 452 -24.15 -17.28 19.47
C THR A 452 -23.45 -16.37 18.48
N PHE A 453 -24.23 -15.77 17.59
CA PHE A 453 -23.69 -14.98 16.49
C PHE A 453 -23.71 -13.49 16.83
N LYS A 454 -22.55 -12.85 16.69
CA LYS A 454 -22.43 -11.39 16.59
C LYS A 454 -21.56 -11.05 15.40
N GLY A 455 -21.56 -9.78 15.02
CA GLY A 455 -20.65 -9.27 14.02
C GLY A 455 -20.69 -7.75 13.98
N ILE A 456 -19.72 -7.17 13.29
CA ILE A 456 -19.64 -5.72 13.14
C ILE A 456 -20.87 -5.24 12.36
N GLY A 457 -21.65 -4.37 12.99
CA GLY A 457 -22.84 -3.78 12.42
C GLY A 457 -24.02 -4.74 12.25
N ARG A 458 -23.99 -5.93 12.89
CA ARG A 458 -25.07 -6.92 12.76
C ARG A 458 -26.16 -6.65 13.79
N GLY A 459 -27.37 -6.39 13.29
CA GLY A 459 -28.57 -6.15 14.09
C GLY A 459 -29.40 -7.40 14.35
N GLU A 460 -30.60 -7.20 14.90
CA GLU A 460 -31.61 -8.23 15.12
C GLU A 460 -32.35 -8.50 13.80
N VAL A 461 -31.76 -9.29 12.91
CA VAL A 461 -32.44 -9.82 11.71
C VAL A 461 -33.06 -11.18 11.98
#